data_AF-A0AAV8ZQK1-F1
#
_entry.id   AF-A0AAV8ZQK1-F1
#
_cell.length_a   1.000
_cell.length_b   1.000
_cell.length_c   1.000
_cell.angle_alpha   90.00
_cell.angle_beta   90.00
_cell.angle_gamma   90.00
#
_symmetry.space_group_name_H-M   'P 1'
#
loop_
_entity.id
_entity.type
_entity.pdbx_description
1 polymer ?
#
loop_
_entity_poly.entity_id
_entity_poly.type
_entity_poly.pdbx_seq_one_letter_code
_entity_poly.pdbx_strand_id
1 'polypeptide(L)'
;SSIPPAERLAVTLRFLATGDSFKTVSFSYRLGHTTIREIVHSTCISIWKRLQPTEMPTPTEDMCRTIEKDFYEKWNFPNCVGAID
;
A
#
# COMPACT_ATOMS: atom_id res chain seq x y z
N SER A 1 23.10 8.59 -13.27
CA SER A 1 22.13 9.70 -13.14
C SER A 1 21.08 9.32 -12.10
N SER A 2 20.61 10.29 -11.29
CA SER A 2 19.59 10.04 -10.26
C SER A 2 18.19 10.16 -10.85
N ILE A 3 17.28 9.28 -10.46
CA ILE A 3 15.87 9.28 -10.91
C ILE A 3 15.07 10.22 -9.99
N PRO A 4 14.35 11.23 -10.53
CA PRO A 4 13.61 12.21 -9.73
C PRO A 4 12.56 11.58 -8.80
N PRO A 5 12.27 12.18 -7.62
CA PRO A 5 11.29 11.65 -6.68
C PRO A 5 9.89 11.42 -7.27
N ALA A 6 9.42 12.32 -8.14
CA ALA A 6 8.12 12.18 -8.81
C ALA A 6 8.06 10.95 -9.71
N GLU A 7 9.15 10.65 -10.43
CA GLU A 7 9.25 9.47 -11.28
C GLU A 7 9.32 8.18 -10.45
N ARG A 8 10.08 8.20 -9.34
CA ARG A 8 10.12 7.09 -8.37
C ARG A 8 8.73 6.76 -7.81
N LEU A 9 7.98 7.81 -7.49
CA LEU A 9 6.60 7.68 -7.03
C LEU A 9 5.70 7.11 -8.13
N ALA A 10 5.77 7.62 -9.36
CA ALA A 10 4.99 7.11 -10.48
C ALA A 10 5.25 5.62 -10.76
N VAL A 11 6.53 5.21 -10.77
CA VAL A 11 6.92 3.79 -10.91
C VAL A 11 6.30 2.93 -9.81
N THR A 12 6.36 3.40 -8.57
CA THR A 12 5.84 2.66 -7.41
C THR A 12 4.32 2.55 -7.46
N LEU A 13 3.62 3.63 -7.78
CA LEU A 13 2.17 3.62 -7.94
C LEU A 13 1.73 2.73 -9.10
N ARG A 14 2.45 2.73 -10.23
CA ARG A 14 2.18 1.80 -11.33
C ARG A 14 2.27 0.34 -10.88
N PHE A 15 3.32 -0.01 -10.12
CA PHE A 15 3.48 -1.36 -9.59
C PHE A 15 2.33 -1.73 -8.63
N LEU A 16 2.03 -0.88 -7.64
CA LEU A 16 0.98 -1.14 -6.65
C LEU A 16 -0.42 -1.22 -7.27
N ALA A 17 -0.72 -0.37 -8.25
CA ALA A 17 -2.05 -0.31 -8.88
C ALA A 17 -2.34 -1.48 -9.83
N THR A 18 -1.31 -2.16 -10.34
CA THR A 18 -1.47 -3.22 -11.35
C THR A 18 -1.09 -4.61 -10.87
N GLY A 19 -0.25 -4.72 -9.83
CA GLY A 19 0.36 -5.99 -9.46
C GLY A 19 1.31 -6.56 -10.53
N ASP A 20 1.70 -5.75 -11.53
CA ASP A 20 2.62 -6.15 -12.60
C ASP A 20 3.96 -6.61 -12.03
N SER A 21 4.61 -7.56 -12.72
CA SER A 21 5.97 -7.95 -12.34
C SER A 21 6.97 -6.78 -12.50
N PHE A 22 8.04 -6.77 -11.70
CA PHE A 22 9.14 -5.80 -11.89
C PHE A 22 9.75 -5.86 -13.30
N LYS A 23 9.63 -7.00 -14.01
CA LYS A 23 10.06 -7.11 -15.40
C LYS A 23 9.20 -6.26 -16.33
N THR A 24 7.88 -6.32 -16.18
CA THR A 24 6.93 -5.53 -16.96
C THR A 24 7.11 -4.03 -16.70
N VAL A 25 7.26 -3.65 -15.43
CA VAL A 25 7.46 -2.24 -15.04
C VAL A 25 8.82 -1.72 -15.54
N SER A 26 9.88 -2.51 -15.41
CA SER A 26 11.22 -2.21 -15.94
C SER A 26 11.20 -1.92 -17.44
N PHE A 27 10.49 -2.75 -18.22
CA PHE A 27 10.32 -2.53 -19.66
C PHE A 27 9.58 -1.22 -19.95
N SER A 28 8.50 -0.94 -19.22
CA SER A 28 7.65 0.24 -19.42
C SER A 28 8.39 1.56 -19.15
N TYR A 29 9.19 1.62 -18.09
CA TYR A 29 9.95 2.82 -17.71
C TYR A 29 11.38 2.84 -18.25
N ARG A 30 11.82 1.77 -18.95
CA ARG A 30 13.18 1.62 -19.48
C ARG A 30 14.26 1.75 -18.41
N LEU A 31 13.98 1.20 -17.23
CA LEU A 31 14.88 1.19 -16.08
C LEU A 31 15.34 -0.23 -15.77
N GLY A 32 16.55 -0.39 -15.22
CA GLY A 32 17.07 -1.71 -14.83
C GLY A 32 16.22 -2.38 -13.74
N HIS A 33 16.18 -3.72 -13.74
CA HIS A 33 15.40 -4.49 -12.76
C HIS A 33 15.76 -4.17 -11.30
N THR A 34 17.05 -4.06 -10.99
CA THR A 34 17.53 -3.69 -9.65
C THR A 34 17.06 -2.30 -9.26
N THR A 35 17.13 -1.34 -10.20
CA THR A 35 16.68 0.03 -9.99
C THR A 35 15.19 0.11 -9.71
N ILE A 36 14.35 -0.61 -10.47
CA ILE A 36 12.90 -0.69 -10.20
C ILE A 36 12.65 -1.26 -8.82
N ARG A 37 13.30 -2.36 -8.47
CA ARG A 37 13.15 -2.99 -7.14
C ARG A 37 13.49 -2.01 -6.02
N GLU A 38 14.65 -1.35 -6.11
CA GLU A 38 15.08 -0.37 -5.11
C GLU A 38 14.12 0.83 -5.02
N ILE A 39 13.63 1.32 -6.16
CA ILE A 39 12.63 2.40 -6.20
C ILE A 39 11.36 1.98 -5.49
N VAL A 40 10.78 0.83 -5.85
CA VAL A 40 9.53 0.35 -5.27
C VAL A 40 9.69 0.17 -3.76
N HIS A 41 10.73 -0.56 -3.31
CA HIS A 41 10.93 -0.79 -1.88
C HIS A 41 11.13 0.50 -1.08
N SER A 42 12.03 1.39 -1.51
CA SER A 42 12.33 2.62 -0.77
C SER A 42 11.16 3.61 -0.77
N THR A 43 10.40 3.68 -1.86
CA THR A 43 9.20 4.52 -1.96
C THR A 43 8.09 3.95 -1.08
N CYS A 44 7.83 2.64 -1.09
CA CYS A 44 6.86 2.00 -0.21
C CYS A 44 7.18 2.25 1.27
N ILE A 45 8.46 2.16 1.68
CA ILE A 45 8.89 2.49 3.04
C ILE A 45 8.57 3.96 3.37
N SER A 46 8.79 4.87 2.43
CA SER A 46 8.52 6.30 2.63
C SER A 46 7.03 6.59 2.74
N ILE A 47 6.20 5.95 1.91
CA ILE A 47 4.74 6.00 1.97
C ILE A 47 4.25 5.47 3.31
N TRP A 48 4.70 4.27 3.70
CA TRP A 48 4.32 3.63 4.96
C TRP A 48 4.63 4.53 6.17
N LYS A 49 5.86 5.07 6.25
CA LYS A 49 6.27 5.95 7.35
C LYS A 49 5.42 7.22 7.47
N ARG A 50 4.79 7.67 6.39
CA ARG A 50 3.97 8.90 6.38
C ARG A 50 2.48 8.62 6.57
N LEU A 51 1.96 7.56 5.98
CA LEU A 51 0.53 7.27 5.96
C LEU A 51 0.09 6.28 7.03
N GLN A 52 0.93 5.32 7.43
CA GLN A 52 0.52 4.32 8.43
C GLN A 52 0.01 4.95 9.74
N PRO A 53 0.63 6.01 10.30
CA PRO A 53 0.13 6.59 11.55
C PRO A 53 -1.28 7.19 11.47
N THR A 54 -1.70 7.66 10.28
CA THR A 54 -3.02 8.30 10.09
C THR A 54 -4.05 7.33 9.54
N GLU A 55 -3.67 6.49 8.58
CA GLU A 55 -4.59 5.60 7.86
C GLU A 55 -4.73 4.23 8.54
N MET A 56 -3.71 3.78 9.28
CA MET A 56 -3.69 2.49 9.98
C MET A 56 -3.14 2.63 11.40
N PRO A 57 -3.75 3.47 12.25
CA PRO A 57 -3.33 3.61 13.64
C PRO A 57 -3.55 2.30 14.41
N THR A 58 -2.87 2.15 15.55
CA THR A 58 -3.11 1.02 16.46
C THR A 58 -4.58 1.00 16.88
N PRO A 59 -5.33 -0.10 16.63
CA PRO A 59 -6.75 -0.15 16.96
C PRO A 59 -6.98 -0.02 18.47
N THR A 60 -7.99 0.76 18.85
CA THR A 60 -8.52 0.79 20.21
C THR A 60 -9.69 -0.19 20.35
N GLU A 61 -10.05 -0.54 21.58
CA GLU A 61 -11.22 -1.39 21.83
C GLU A 61 -12.51 -0.79 21.26
N ASP A 62 -12.70 0.52 21.40
CA ASP A 62 -13.86 1.23 20.84
C ASP A 62 -13.90 1.20 19.31
N MET A 63 -12.73 1.32 18.66
CA MET A 63 -12.62 1.15 17.21
C MET A 63 -13.02 -0.26 16.81
N CYS A 64 -12.49 -1.28 17.49
CA CYS A 64 -12.84 -2.68 17.24
C CYS A 64 -14.34 -2.94 17.40
N ARG A 65 -14.96 -2.45 18.48
CA ARG A 65 -16.41 -2.56 18.73
C ARG A 65 -17.24 -1.86 17.65
N THR A 66 -16.78 -0.70 17.18
CA THR A 66 -17.42 0.04 16.09
C THR A 66 -17.36 -0.75 14.79
N ILE A 67 -16.17 -1.27 14.44
CA ILE A 67 -15.98 -2.07 13.23
C ILE A 67 -16.83 -3.34 13.29
N GLU A 68 -16.83 -4.06 14.42
CA GLU A 68 -17.66 -5.25 14.63
C GLU A 68 -19.14 -4.97 14.37
N LYS A 69 -19.66 -3.91 14.98
CA LYS A 69 -21.04 -3.49 14.82
C LYS A 69 -21.35 -3.17 13.36
N ASP A 70 -20.47 -2.44 12.69
CA ASP A 70 -20.61 -2.10 11.28
C ASP A 70 -20.66 -3.34 10.39
N PHE A 71 -19.81 -4.34 10.64
CA PHE A 71 -19.81 -5.59 9.89
C PHE A 71 -21.07 -6.43 10.15
N TYR A 72 -21.54 -6.45 11.39
CA TYR A 72 -22.78 -7.10 11.77
C TYR A 72 -24.00 -6.45 11.10
N GLU A 73 -24.13 -5.13 11.14
CA GLU A 73 -25.28 -4.42 10.58
C GLU A 73 -25.35 -4.51 9.05
N LYS A 74 -24.21 -4.46 8.37
CA LYS A 74 -24.15 -4.46 6.90
C LYS A 74 -24.19 -5.87 6.29
N TRP A 75 -23.59 -6.86 6.96
CA TRP A 75 -23.40 -8.20 6.39
C TRP A 75 -23.77 -9.36 7.32
N ASN A 76 -24.34 -9.08 8.50
CA ASN A 76 -24.62 -10.09 9.53
C ASN A 76 -23.38 -10.93 9.87
N PHE A 77 -22.21 -10.26 9.91
CA PHE A 77 -20.92 -10.89 10.15
C PHE A 77 -20.37 -10.47 11.53
N PRO A 78 -20.76 -11.19 12.61
CA PRO A 78 -20.39 -10.81 13.99
C PRO A 78 -18.92 -11.08 14.28
N ASN A 79 -18.36 -10.41 15.30
CA ASN A 79 -16.97 -10.52 15.75
C ASN A 79 -15.90 -10.14 14.71
N CYS A 80 -16.27 -9.46 13.62
CA CYS A 80 -15.32 -9.00 12.61
C CYS A 80 -14.79 -7.61 12.94
N VAL A 81 -13.55 -7.53 13.42
CA VAL A 81 -12.90 -6.27 13.83
C VAL A 81 -12.03 -5.65 12.73
N GLY A 82 -12.12 -6.17 11.51
CA GLY A 82 -11.36 -5.70 10.36
C GLY A 82 -11.28 -6.75 9.26
N ALA A 83 -10.89 -6.31 8.07
CA ALA A 83 -10.60 -7.15 6.93
C ALA A 83 -9.23 -6.77 6.36
N ILE A 84 -8.47 -7.79 5.97
CA ILE A 84 -7.24 -7.62 5.20
C ILE A 84 -7.56 -8.29 3.86
N ASP A 85 -7.91 -7.49 2.86
CA ASP A 85 -8.14 -7.93 1.47
C ASP A 85 -6.91 -7.58 0.61
#